data_AF-A0AA96R617-F1
#
_entry.id   AF-A0AA96R617-F1
#
_cell.length_a   1.000
_cell.length_b   1.000
_cell.length_c   1.000
_cell.angle_alpha   90.00
_cell.angle_beta   90.00
_cell.angle_gamma   90.00
#
_symmetry.space_group_name_H-M   'P 1'
#
loop_
_entity.id
_entity.type
_entity.pdbx_description
1 polymer ?
#
loop_
_entity_poly.entity_id
_entity_poly.type
_entity_poly.pdbx_seq_one_letter_code
_entity_poly.pdbx_strand_id
1 'polypeptide(L)' 'MTQFFEHYLLWLPPYSPDLNPIEHIWAWVKRLRQDWRLDDIDKLFFYFMWICGSF' A
#
# COMPACT_ATOMS: atom_id res chain seq x y z
N MET A 1 13.53 30.43 -8.65
CA MET A 1 12.97 29.31 -9.42
C MET A 1 12.45 28.29 -8.42
N THR A 2 11.16 28.31 -8.13
CA THR A 2 10.51 27.36 -7.20
C THR A 2 10.00 26.17 -7.99
N GLN A 3 10.52 24.98 -7.66
CA GLN A 3 10.10 23.71 -8.24
C GLN A 3 8.68 23.40 -7.78
N PHE A 4 7.68 23.65 -8.62
CA PHE A 4 6.33 23.11 -8.41
C PHE A 4 6.40 21.64 -8.76
N PHE A 5 6.37 20.75 -7.77
CA PHE A 5 6.14 19.34 -8.05
C PHE A 5 4.71 19.22 -8.56
N GLU A 6 4.54 19.14 -9.88
CA GLU A 6 3.25 19.14 -10.55
C GLU A 6 2.56 17.79 -10.34
N HIS A 7 1.86 17.66 -9.22
CA HIS A 7 1.05 16.50 -8.90
C HIS A 7 -0.42 16.83 -9.15
N TYR A 8 -1.12 15.92 -9.82
CA TYR A 8 -2.56 16.03 -10.07
C TYR A 8 -3.32 15.20 -9.04
N LEU A 9 -4.32 15.82 -8.41
CA LEU A 9 -5.21 15.11 -7.48
C LEU A 9 -6.17 14.23 -8.27
N LEU A 10 -6.13 12.92 -8.03
CA LEU A 10 -7.13 11.99 -8.54
C LEU A 10 -8.39 12.09 -7.67
N TRP A 11 -9.50 12.53 -8.26
CA TRP A 11 -10.80 12.50 -7.58
C TRP A 11 -11.37 11.09 -7.58
N LEU A 12 -11.86 10.64 -6.43
CA LEU A 12 -12.54 9.36 -6.26
C LEU A 12 -13.97 9.60 -5.73
N PRO A 13 -14.97 8.88 -6.23
CA PRO A 13 -16.33 8.97 -5.69
C PRO A 13 -16.39 8.44 -4.26
N PRO A 14 -17.34 8.94 -3.44
CA PRO A 14 -17.53 8.47 -2.07
C PRO A 14 -17.84 6.96 -2.04
N TYR A 15 -17.35 6.28 -1.00
CA TYR A 15 -17.56 4.84 -0.76
C TYR A 15 -17.17 3.92 -1.91
N SER A 16 -16.18 4.31 -2.72
CA SER A 16 -15.69 3.50 -3.85
C SER A 16 -14.27 2.96 -3.58
N PRO A 17 -14.09 2.06 -2.60
CA PRO A 17 -12.78 1.50 -2.25
C PRO A 17 -12.18 0.73 -3.44
N ASP A 18 -13.01 0.14 -4.30
CA ASP A 18 -12.58 -0.61 -5.48
C ASP A 18 -11.81 0.27 -6.50
N LEU A 19 -12.00 1.59 -6.45
CA LEU A 19 -11.31 2.54 -7.32
C LEU A 19 -10.01 3.07 -6.72
N ASN A 20 -9.70 2.73 -5.47
CA ASN A 20 -8.48 3.15 -4.80
C ASN A 20 -7.44 2.02 -4.87
N PRO A 21 -6.38 2.14 -5.69
CA PRO A 21 -5.41 1.06 -5.89
C PRO A 21 -4.74 0.55 -4.61
N ILE A 22 -4.65 1.39 -3.57
CA ILE A 22 -4.08 0.98 -2.28
C ILE A 22 -4.88 -0.12 -1.58
N GLU A 23 -6.19 -0.23 -1.83
CA GLU A 23 -7.03 -1.27 -1.23
C GLU A 23 -6.63 -2.67 -1.69
N HIS A 24 -6.20 -2.81 -2.95
CA HIS A 24 -5.65 -4.07 -3.46
C HIS A 24 -4.32 -4.43 -2.79
N ILE A 25 -3.47 -3.43 -2.52
CA ILE A 25 -2.23 -3.63 -1.76
C ILE A 25 -2.54 -4.08 -0.33
N TRP A 26 -3.49 -3.42 0.33
CA TRP A 26 -3.92 -3.82 1.68
C TRP A 26 -4.52 -5.23 1.71
N ALA A 27 -5.32 -5.61 0.72
CA ALA A 27 -5.82 -6.97 0.59
C ALA A 27 -4.68 -7.99 0.49
N TRP A 28 -3.64 -7.70 -0.30
CA TRP A 28 -2.46 -8.56 -0.42
C TRP A 28 -1.66 -8.65 0.88
N VAL A 29 -1.38 -7.51 1.53
CA VAL A 29 -0.67 -7.46 2.83
C VAL A 29 -1.41 -8.26 3.91
N LYS A 30 -2.74 -8.13 3.98
CA LYS A 30 -3.58 -8.90 4.91
C LYS A 30 -3.48 -10.41 4.65
N ARG A 31 -3.43 -10.84 3.39
CA ARG A 31 -3.22 -12.24 3.02
C ARG A 31 -1.84 -12.74 3.48
N LEU A 32 -0.78 -11.98 3.20
CA LEU A 32 0.58 -12.34 3.64
C LEU A 32 0.67 -12.48 5.17
N ARG A 33 0.03 -11.57 5.92
CA ARG A 33 -0.03 -11.66 7.38
C ARG A 33 -0.68 -12.97 7.85
N GLN A 34 -1.78 -13.37 7.22
CA GLN A 34 -2.49 -14.61 7.56
C GLN A 34 -1.65 -15.84 7.21
N ASP A 35 -1.05 -15.87 6.02
CA ASP A 35 -0.25 -16.99 5.53
C ASP A 35 1.00 -17.21 6.41
N TRP A 36 1.67 -16.14 6.82
CA TRP A 36 2.90 -16.21 7.61
C TRP A 36 2.67 -16.20 9.12
N ARG A 37 1.41 -16.02 9.55
CA ARG A 37 1.01 -15.91 10.97
C ARG A 37 1.85 -14.88 11.74
N LEU A 38 2.19 -13.78 11.09
CA LEU A 38 2.93 -12.68 11.72
C LEU A 38 1.98 -11.87 12.61
N ASP A 39 2.34 -11.77 13.88
CA ASP A 39 1.70 -10.90 14.87
C ASP A 39 2.28 -9.49 14.85
N ASP A 40 3.56 -9.37 14.50
CA ASP A 40 4.35 -8.14 14.45
C ASP A 40 4.21 -7.37 13.11
N ILE A 41 3.81 -6.10 13.21
CA ILE A 41 3.60 -5.20 12.06
C ILE A 41 4.93 -4.74 11.45
N ASP A 42 5.97 -4.53 12.25
CA ASP A 42 7.26 -4.05 11.75
C ASP A 42 7.93 -5.11 10.88
N LYS A 43 7.86 -6.38 11.32
CA LYS A 43 8.31 -7.52 10.52
C LYS A 43 7.50 -7.68 9.23
N LEU A 44 6.17 -7.55 9.32
CA LEU A 44 5.31 -7.62 8.15
C LEU A 44 5.68 -6.55 7.12
N PHE A 45 5.90 -5.30 7.57
CA PHE A 45 6.29 -4.20 6.69
C PHE A 45 7.67 -4.44 6.07
N PHE A 46 8.66 -4.87 6.87
CA PHE A 46 10.00 -5.19 6.38
C PHE A 46 9.97 -6.25 5.26
N TYR A 47 9.28 -7.37 5.50
CA TYR A 47 9.17 -8.45 4.50
C TYR A 47 8.36 -8.03 3.28
N PHE A 48 7.30 -7.25 3.47
CA PHE A 48 6.52 -6.71 2.36
C PHE A 48 7.38 -5.80 1.46
N MET A 49 8.14 -4.87 2.05
CA MET A 49 9.04 -3.98 1.31
C MET A 49 10.17 -4.75 0.61
N TRP A 50 10.66 -5.83 1.25
CA TRP A 50 11.62 -6.74 0.65
C TRP A 50 11.07 -7.46 -0.59
N ILE A 51 9.87 -8.02 -0.51
CA ILE A 51 9.20 -8.69 -1.65
C ILE A 51 8.93 -7.71 -2.80
N CYS A 52 8.53 -6.48 -2.48
CA CYS A 52 8.28 -5.44 -3.47
C CYS A 52 9.56 -4.89 -4.13
N GLY A 53 10.75 -5.37 -3.75
CA GLY A 53 12.03 -4.89 -4.28
C GLY A 53 12.25 -3.39 -4.02
N SER A 54 11.62 -2.83 -2.99
CA SER A 54 11.67 -1.40 -2.65
C SER A 54 12.79 -1.09 -1.64
N PHE A 55 13.97 -1.68 -1.87
CA PHE A 55 15.20 -1.45 -1.08
C PHE A 55 16.22 -0.63 -1.86
#